data_AF-A0ABC8S1I9-F1
#
_entry.id   AF-A0ABC8S1I9-F1
#
_cell.length_a   1.000
_cell.length_b   1.000
_cell.length_c   1.000
_cell.angle_alpha   90.00
_cell.angle_beta   90.00
_cell.angle_gamma   90.00
#
_symmetry.space_group_name_H-M   'P 1'
#
loop_
_entity.id
_entity.type
_entity.pdbx_description
1 polymer ?
#
loop_
_entity_poly.entity_id
_entity_poly.type
_entity_poly.pdbx_seq_one_letter_code
_entity_poly.pdbx_strand_id
1 'polypeptide(L)'
;MVPWGGITCCLSSAALYLLGRSSGRDADVLKSVSRVDQLKDLAQLLDTTCKVVPLVVTVSGRVGSETPINCEYSGLRGVIVEETAEQHFLKHNDAGSWIQDSAMMLSMCKEVPWYLDDGTGRLFVVGARNATGLVLTVGSEVFEESGRSLVRGTLDYLQGLKMLGVKRVERVLPTGTALTVVGEVIKDDVGTIRIQQPYKGPFYVSHKTIDQLIANLGKWARWYKYASLGLTVFGFYLIAKHAFQYFMERKRHSELRKRVLDAAAKRPGRDNEDGNAENASDSTRKDCLMPDLCVICLEQEYNSVFVPCGHMCCCTLCSLHLTNCPLCRRRIDQVVKTFRH
;
A
#
# COMPACT_ATOMS: atom_id res chain seq x y z
N MET A 1 -23.51 6.12 -3.30
CA MET A 1 -22.10 5.76 -3.61
C MET A 1 -21.45 5.18 -2.36
N VAL A 2 -20.71 4.08 -2.50
CA VAL A 2 -20.06 3.35 -1.39
C VAL A 2 -18.90 4.19 -0.81
N PRO A 3 -18.71 4.25 0.52
CA PRO A 3 -17.62 5.01 1.14
C PRO A 3 -16.28 4.25 1.02
N TRP A 4 -15.69 4.26 -0.18
CA TRP A 4 -14.42 3.60 -0.47
C TRP A 4 -13.30 3.97 0.51
N GLY A 5 -13.23 5.24 0.94
CA GLY A 5 -12.22 5.70 1.91
C GLY A 5 -12.36 5.10 3.32
N GLY A 6 -13.59 4.80 3.77
CA GLY A 6 -13.81 4.12 5.06
C GLY A 6 -13.41 2.65 4.99
N ILE A 7 -13.75 1.98 3.87
CA ILE A 7 -13.44 0.57 3.64
C ILE A 7 -11.94 0.34 3.53
N THR A 8 -11.22 1.16 2.76
CA THR A 8 -9.76 1.04 2.64
C THR A 8 -9.06 1.26 3.98
N CYS A 9 -9.53 2.20 4.80
CA CYS A 9 -8.99 2.43 6.14
C CYS A 9 -9.17 1.20 7.06
N CYS A 10 -10.34 0.56 7.03
CA CYS A 10 -10.61 -0.65 7.79
C CYS A 10 -9.76 -1.85 7.29
N LEU A 11 -9.58 -2.00 5.97
CA LEU A 11 -8.72 -3.04 5.40
C LEU A 11 -7.24 -2.83 5.77
N SER A 12 -6.74 -1.60 5.68
CA SER A 12 -5.39 -1.24 6.13
C SER A 12 -5.20 -1.50 7.63
N SER A 13 -6.22 -1.22 8.45
CA SER A 13 -6.20 -1.54 9.87
C SER A 13 -6.09 -3.04 10.14
N ALA A 14 -6.85 -3.87 9.41
CA ALA A 14 -6.78 -5.32 9.53
C ALA A 14 -5.39 -5.85 9.11
N ALA A 15 -4.82 -5.32 8.02
CA ALA A 15 -3.47 -5.67 7.59
C ALA A 15 -2.41 -5.33 8.66
N LEU A 16 -2.47 -4.12 9.24
CA LEU A 16 -1.55 -3.71 10.31
C LEU A 16 -1.73 -4.52 11.59
N TYR A 17 -2.97 -4.93 11.92
CA TYR A 17 -3.22 -5.82 13.05
C TYR A 17 -2.55 -7.19 12.85
N LEU A 18 -2.66 -7.77 11.64
CA LEU A 18 -2.03 -9.04 11.31
C LEU A 18 -0.50 -8.96 11.39
N LEU A 19 0.10 -7.89 10.87
CA LEU A 19 1.54 -7.62 11.00
C LEU A 19 1.97 -7.43 12.46
N GLY A 20 1.21 -6.67 13.24
CA GLY A 20 1.47 -6.52 14.67
C GLY A 20 1.39 -7.84 15.43
N ARG A 21 0.46 -8.71 15.06
CA ARG A 21 0.30 -10.04 15.64
C ARG A 21 1.44 -10.98 15.24
N SER A 22 1.92 -10.93 13.99
CA SER A 22 3.06 -11.74 13.57
C SER A 22 4.34 -11.28 14.29
N SER A 23 4.63 -9.97 14.33
CA SER A 23 5.79 -9.45 15.06
C SER A 23 5.74 -9.76 16.56
N GLY A 24 4.54 -9.75 17.17
CA GLY A 24 4.35 -10.18 18.55
C GLY A 24 4.64 -11.66 18.76
N ARG A 25 4.14 -12.52 17.86
CA ARG A 25 4.40 -13.96 17.89
C ARG A 25 5.90 -14.26 17.73
N ASP A 26 6.59 -13.58 16.82
CA ASP A 26 8.03 -13.77 16.61
C ASP A 26 8.82 -13.40 17.87
N ALA A 27 8.44 -12.31 18.55
CA ALA A 27 9.05 -11.92 19.81
C ALA A 27 8.82 -12.96 20.92
N ASP A 28 7.62 -13.55 21.00
CA ASP A 28 7.31 -14.57 21.99
C ASP A 28 8.00 -15.91 21.69
N VAL A 29 8.13 -16.28 20.42
CA VAL A 29 8.94 -17.42 20.00
C VAL A 29 10.39 -17.20 20.42
N LEU A 30 10.99 -16.04 20.11
CA LEU A 30 12.37 -15.71 20.52
C LEU A 30 12.58 -15.70 22.04
N LYS A 31 11.56 -15.35 22.83
CA LYS A 31 11.64 -15.47 24.30
C LYS A 31 11.64 -16.92 24.78
N SER A 32 10.96 -17.81 24.06
CA SER A 32 10.86 -19.23 24.42
C SER A 32 12.09 -20.05 24.01
N VAL A 33 12.92 -19.52 23.10
CA VAL A 33 14.16 -20.18 22.65
C VAL A 33 15.17 -20.26 23.80
N SER A 34 15.78 -21.42 23.99
CA SER A 34 16.84 -21.61 24.98
C SER A 34 18.07 -20.79 24.63
N ARG A 35 18.52 -19.96 25.58
CA ARG A 35 19.74 -19.17 25.47
C ARG A 35 20.92 -20.01 25.92
N VAL A 36 21.96 -20.06 25.11
CA VAL A 36 23.19 -20.80 25.41
C VAL A 36 24.32 -19.78 25.52
N ASP A 37 24.84 -19.62 26.74
CA ASP A 37 25.90 -18.65 27.04
C ASP A 37 27.30 -19.20 26.67
N GLN A 38 27.48 -20.53 26.72
CA GLN A 38 28.73 -21.20 26.34
C GLN A 38 28.46 -22.33 25.35
N LEU A 39 29.18 -22.35 24.23
CA LEU A 39 29.11 -23.38 23.19
C LEU A 39 29.43 -24.79 23.73
N LYS A 40 30.25 -24.90 24.77
CA LYS A 40 30.54 -26.18 25.42
C LYS A 40 29.30 -26.85 26.02
N ASP A 41 28.37 -26.07 26.54
CA ASP A 41 27.15 -26.58 27.16
C ASP A 41 26.15 -27.06 26.10
N LEU A 42 26.26 -26.54 24.87
CA LEU A 42 25.42 -26.95 23.74
C LEU A 42 25.59 -28.44 23.43
N ALA A 43 26.82 -28.96 23.51
CA ALA A 43 27.10 -30.38 23.29
C ALA A 43 26.38 -31.26 24.33
N GLN A 44 26.41 -30.86 25.60
CA GLN A 44 25.76 -31.58 26.70
C GLN A 44 24.22 -31.51 26.58
N LEU A 45 23.69 -30.36 26.20
CA LEU A 45 22.26 -30.18 25.97
C LEU A 45 21.75 -31.04 24.81
N LEU A 46 22.49 -31.13 23.71
CA LEU A 46 22.15 -32.02 22.59
C LEU A 46 22.16 -33.48 23.03
N ASP A 47 23.21 -33.92 23.74
CA ASP A 47 23.32 -35.31 24.18
C ASP A 47 22.21 -35.70 25.20
N THR A 48 21.69 -34.74 25.96
CA THR A 48 20.57 -34.95 26.91
C THR A 48 19.20 -34.92 26.24
N THR A 49 19.04 -34.12 25.18
CA THR A 49 17.73 -33.83 24.57
C THR A 49 17.48 -34.62 23.27
N CYS A 50 18.49 -35.31 22.74
CA CYS A 50 18.39 -36.01 21.46
C CYS A 50 17.64 -37.34 21.54
N LYS A 51 16.38 -37.31 21.07
CA LYS A 51 15.85 -38.24 20.04
C LYS A 51 14.48 -37.83 19.45
N VAL A 52 13.78 -36.82 19.99
CA VAL A 52 12.34 -36.65 19.69
C VAL A 52 11.94 -35.26 19.13
N VAL A 53 12.70 -34.17 19.35
CA VAL A 53 12.29 -32.81 18.90
C VAL A 53 13.49 -31.98 18.41
N PRO A 54 13.37 -31.22 17.31
CA PRO A 54 14.39 -30.27 16.86
C PRO A 54 14.62 -29.17 17.90
N LEU A 55 15.87 -29.02 18.35
CA LEU A 55 16.26 -28.04 19.37
C LEU A 55 16.63 -26.71 18.71
N VAL A 56 15.78 -25.70 18.88
CA VAL A 56 16.07 -24.32 18.46
C VAL A 56 16.75 -23.59 19.61
N VAL A 57 17.93 -23.02 19.37
CA VAL A 57 18.69 -22.29 20.39
C VAL A 57 19.12 -20.92 19.88
N THR A 58 19.52 -20.07 20.82
CA THR A 58 20.22 -18.81 20.54
C THR A 58 21.67 -18.93 20.97
N VAL A 59 22.59 -18.63 20.05
CA VAL A 59 24.03 -18.62 20.31
C VAL A 59 24.61 -17.27 19.92
N SER A 60 25.55 -16.78 20.73
CA SER A 60 26.38 -15.62 20.39
C SER A 60 27.83 -16.06 20.22
N GLY A 61 28.53 -15.51 19.23
CA GLY A 61 29.95 -15.81 19.04
C GLY A 61 30.61 -14.89 18.02
N ARG A 62 31.91 -15.05 17.83
CA ARG A 62 32.68 -14.34 16.79
C ARG A 62 32.75 -15.19 15.53
N VAL A 63 32.60 -14.55 14.39
CA VAL A 63 32.72 -15.21 13.08
C VAL A 63 34.15 -15.68 12.86
N GLY A 64 34.34 -16.97 12.59
CA GLY A 64 35.61 -17.59 12.22
C GLY A 64 35.46 -18.42 10.94
N SER A 65 36.55 -18.60 10.22
CA SER A 65 36.63 -19.51 9.07
C SER A 65 38.06 -20.00 8.91
N GLU A 66 38.22 -21.23 8.45
CA GLU A 66 39.54 -21.81 8.14
C GLU A 66 40.07 -21.32 6.79
N THR A 67 39.16 -20.94 5.88
CA THR A 67 39.48 -20.47 4.53
C THR A 67 38.74 -19.16 4.23
N PRO A 68 39.07 -18.06 4.93
CA PRO A 68 38.40 -16.78 4.72
C PRO A 68 38.67 -16.23 3.31
N ILE A 69 37.69 -15.55 2.74
CA ILE A 69 37.82 -14.85 1.46
C ILE A 69 38.60 -13.54 1.71
N ASN A 70 39.68 -13.35 0.97
CA ASN A 70 40.39 -12.07 0.95
C ASN A 70 39.71 -11.15 -0.07
N CYS A 71 39.19 -10.03 0.42
CA CYS A 71 38.49 -9.05 -0.40
C CYS A 71 39.51 -8.15 -1.09
N GLU A 72 39.48 -8.08 -2.42
CA GLU A 72 40.48 -7.36 -3.21
C GLU A 72 40.38 -5.84 -3.03
N TYR A 73 39.16 -5.31 -2.89
CA TYR A 73 38.93 -3.86 -2.86
C TYR A 73 39.03 -3.26 -1.45
N SER A 74 38.56 -3.99 -0.43
CA SER A 74 38.58 -3.53 0.97
C SER A 74 39.80 -4.01 1.76
N GLY A 75 40.51 -5.04 1.28
CA GLY A 75 41.58 -5.70 2.04
C GLY A 75 41.08 -6.46 3.28
N LEU A 76 39.76 -6.58 3.46
CA LEU A 76 39.15 -7.28 4.58
C LEU A 76 39.15 -8.80 4.33
N ARG A 77 39.16 -9.56 5.43
CA ARG A 77 38.94 -11.01 5.41
C ARG A 77 37.51 -11.29 5.82
N GLY A 78 36.74 -11.92 4.95
CA GLY A 78 35.32 -12.17 5.15
C GLY A 78 34.91 -13.61 4.90
N VAL A 79 33.77 -14.00 5.47
CA VAL A 79 33.18 -15.33 5.27
C VAL A 79 32.06 -15.31 4.23
N ILE A 80 31.38 -14.18 4.10
CA ILE A 80 30.38 -13.91 3.06
C ILE A 80 30.81 -12.61 2.39
N VAL A 81 30.92 -12.62 1.07
CA VAL A 81 31.23 -11.45 0.25
C VAL A 81 30.16 -11.32 -0.82
N GLU A 82 29.54 -10.16 -0.90
CA GLU A 82 28.58 -9.77 -1.91
C GLU A 82 29.14 -8.59 -2.70
N GLU A 83 29.37 -8.80 -3.99
CA GLU A 83 29.87 -7.81 -4.93
C GLU A 83 28.71 -7.39 -5.84
N THR A 84 28.34 -6.11 -5.81
CA THR A 84 27.29 -5.55 -6.67
C THR A 84 27.85 -4.47 -7.57
N ALA A 85 27.49 -4.50 -8.85
CA ALA A 85 27.82 -3.46 -9.81
C ALA A 85 26.53 -2.81 -10.35
N GLU A 86 26.37 -1.52 -10.10
CA GLU A 86 25.24 -0.70 -10.55
C GLU A 86 25.72 0.30 -11.61
N GLN A 87 25.13 0.22 -12.79
CA GLN A 87 25.39 1.12 -13.90
C GLN A 87 24.54 2.39 -13.72
N HIS A 88 25.20 3.54 -13.59
CA HIS A 88 24.53 4.83 -13.51
C HIS A 88 24.52 5.52 -14.88
N PHE A 89 23.35 6.01 -15.27
CA PHE A 89 23.16 6.69 -16.55
C PHE A 89 22.11 7.81 -16.42
N LEU A 90 22.10 8.74 -17.36
CA LEU A 90 21.02 9.70 -17.53
C LEU A 90 20.12 9.23 -18.66
N LYS A 91 18.81 9.39 -18.51
CA LYS A 91 17.80 9.18 -19.55
C LYS A 91 16.91 10.40 -19.66
N HIS A 92 16.31 10.64 -20.81
CA HIS A 92 15.27 11.67 -20.93
C HIS A 92 13.97 11.21 -20.28
N ASN A 93 13.28 12.14 -19.61
CA ASN A 93 11.88 11.95 -19.26
C ASN A 93 10.96 12.38 -20.41
N ASP A 94 9.67 12.12 -20.28
CA ASP A 94 8.66 12.49 -21.29
C ASP A 94 8.61 14.00 -21.58
N ALA A 95 9.15 14.82 -20.67
CA ALA A 95 9.28 16.27 -20.81
C ALA A 95 10.63 16.72 -21.43
N GLY A 96 11.49 15.79 -21.85
CA GLY A 96 12.79 16.09 -22.47
C GLY A 96 13.91 16.49 -21.50
N SER A 97 13.69 16.46 -20.18
CA SER A 97 14.72 16.70 -19.16
C SER A 97 15.53 15.44 -18.86
N TRP A 98 16.81 15.60 -18.54
CA TRP A 98 17.67 14.50 -18.09
C TRP A 98 17.34 14.08 -16.66
N ILE A 99 17.07 12.79 -16.46
CA ILE A 99 16.88 12.15 -15.16
C ILE A 99 17.99 11.12 -14.97
N GLN A 100 18.59 11.10 -13.78
CA GLN A 100 19.53 10.06 -13.39
C GLN A 100 18.78 8.78 -13.01
N ASP A 101 19.23 7.66 -13.57
CA ASP A 101 18.71 6.33 -13.30
C ASP A 101 19.89 5.37 -13.09
N SER A 102 19.60 4.19 -12.56
CA SER A 102 20.59 3.12 -12.41
C SER A 102 20.02 1.74 -12.74
N ALA A 103 20.86 0.88 -13.30
CA ALA A 103 20.52 -0.50 -13.59
C ALA A 103 21.54 -1.43 -12.93
N MET A 104 21.07 -2.45 -12.22
CA MET A 104 21.96 -3.46 -11.64
C MET A 104 22.52 -4.35 -12.75
N MET A 105 23.83 -4.34 -12.93
CA MET A 105 24.51 -5.15 -13.95
C MET A 105 24.86 -6.54 -13.44
N LEU A 106 25.34 -6.60 -12.20
CA LEU A 106 25.94 -7.79 -11.61
C LEU A 106 25.66 -7.82 -10.11
N SER A 107 25.28 -8.99 -9.60
CA SER A 107 25.25 -9.33 -8.19
C SER A 107 25.91 -10.70 -8.04
N MET A 108 27.06 -10.75 -7.39
CA MET A 108 27.76 -12.00 -7.09
C MET A 108 27.85 -12.15 -5.59
N CYS A 109 27.58 -13.36 -5.09
CA CYS A 109 27.75 -13.68 -3.68
C CYS A 109 28.58 -14.95 -3.54
N LYS A 110 29.65 -14.86 -2.74
CA LYS A 110 30.55 -15.94 -2.40
C LYS A 110 30.46 -16.19 -0.90
N GLU A 111 30.26 -17.44 -0.52
CA GLU A 111 30.21 -17.88 0.88
C GLU A 111 31.16 -19.06 1.05
N VAL A 112 32.02 -19.00 2.06
CA VAL A 112 32.92 -20.09 2.46
C VAL A 112 32.42 -20.71 3.76
N PRO A 113 32.74 -21.98 4.08
CA PRO A 113 32.39 -22.55 5.38
C PRO A 113 32.91 -21.70 6.54
N TRP A 114 32.02 -21.39 7.48
CA TRP A 114 32.33 -20.54 8.63
C TRP A 114 31.60 -21.01 9.88
N TYR A 115 32.13 -20.58 11.03
CA TYR A 115 31.64 -20.97 12.33
C TYR A 115 31.60 -19.78 13.29
N LEU A 116 30.84 -19.92 14.36
CA LEU A 116 30.91 -19.05 15.52
C LEU A 116 31.85 -19.65 16.56
N ASP A 117 32.68 -18.79 17.12
CA ASP A 117 33.65 -19.11 18.16
C ASP A 117 33.44 -18.17 19.36
N ASP A 118 33.21 -18.74 20.54
CA ASP A 118 33.08 -18.04 21.81
C ASP A 118 34.30 -18.26 22.73
N GLY A 119 35.32 -18.98 22.25
CA GLY A 119 36.50 -19.41 22.99
C GLY A 119 36.35 -20.77 23.69
N THR A 120 35.14 -21.32 23.77
CA THR A 120 34.84 -22.62 24.41
C THR A 120 34.57 -23.73 23.39
N GLY A 121 34.09 -23.38 22.20
CA GLY A 121 33.79 -24.32 21.13
C GLY A 121 33.60 -23.64 19.78
N ARG A 122 33.33 -24.46 18.75
CA ARG A 122 33.02 -23.99 17.39
C ARG A 122 31.64 -24.48 16.97
N LEU A 123 30.83 -23.59 16.41
CA LEU A 123 29.51 -23.90 15.88
C LEU A 123 29.42 -23.49 14.42
N PHE A 124 29.30 -24.46 13.51
CA PHE A 124 29.22 -24.16 12.07
C PHE A 124 27.85 -23.59 11.70
N VAL A 125 27.83 -22.50 10.95
CA VAL A 125 26.58 -21.86 10.52
C VAL A 125 26.30 -22.21 9.08
N VAL A 126 25.10 -22.74 8.80
CA VAL A 126 24.68 -23.15 7.46
C VAL A 126 23.44 -22.36 7.03
N GLY A 127 23.49 -21.83 5.81
CA GLY A 127 22.35 -21.15 5.19
C GLY A 127 22.10 -19.73 5.69
N ALA A 128 23.10 -19.07 6.28
CA ALA A 128 22.98 -17.74 6.87
C ALA A 128 22.42 -16.67 5.91
N ARG A 129 22.62 -16.83 4.60
CA ARG A 129 22.06 -15.95 3.56
C ARG A 129 20.54 -15.87 3.59
N ASN A 130 19.86 -16.94 3.99
CA ASN A 130 18.40 -16.98 4.12
C ASN A 130 17.93 -16.50 5.49
N ALA A 131 18.85 -16.15 6.40
CA ALA A 131 18.50 -15.69 7.73
C ALA A 131 17.92 -14.28 7.70
N THR A 132 16.92 -14.05 8.51
CA THR A 132 16.37 -12.71 8.70
C THR A 132 17.34 -11.88 9.55
N GLY A 133 17.61 -10.64 9.12
CA GLY A 133 18.42 -9.69 9.88
C GLY A 133 19.93 -9.75 9.63
N LEU A 134 20.40 -10.62 8.72
CA LEU A 134 21.79 -10.62 8.29
C LEU A 134 22.04 -9.35 7.47
N VAL A 135 22.93 -8.50 7.98
CA VAL A 135 23.35 -7.28 7.30
C VAL A 135 24.84 -7.37 7.05
N LEU A 136 25.26 -7.34 5.79
CA LEU A 136 26.67 -7.30 5.43
C LEU A 136 27.19 -5.87 5.57
N THR A 137 28.40 -5.72 6.12
CA THR A 137 29.07 -4.42 6.25
C THR A 137 29.61 -3.99 4.89
N VAL A 138 29.49 -2.70 4.54
CA VAL A 138 30.10 -2.18 3.30
C VAL A 138 31.61 -2.14 3.50
N GLY A 139 32.33 -2.99 2.77
CA GLY A 139 33.78 -3.07 2.80
C GLY A 139 34.43 -2.05 1.88
N SER A 140 33.91 -1.89 0.66
CA SER A 140 34.39 -0.90 -0.30
C SER A 140 33.25 -0.41 -1.19
N GLU A 141 33.31 0.87 -1.59
CA GLU A 141 32.38 1.50 -2.52
C GLU A 141 33.19 2.36 -3.47
N VAL A 142 33.29 1.92 -4.73
CA VAL A 142 34.11 2.57 -5.76
C VAL A 142 33.21 2.94 -6.93
N PHE A 143 33.22 4.22 -7.31
CA PHE A 143 32.57 4.69 -8.52
C PHE A 143 33.59 4.82 -9.65
N GLU A 144 33.48 3.94 -10.64
CA GLU A 144 34.28 4.00 -11.86
C GLU A 144 33.55 4.90 -12.86
N GLU A 145 34.00 6.15 -12.98
CA GLU A 145 33.49 7.06 -14.02
C GLU A 145 33.69 6.45 -15.40
N SER A 146 32.69 6.60 -16.28
CA SER A 146 32.86 6.23 -17.69
C SER A 146 33.94 7.13 -18.29
N GLY A 147 35.15 6.59 -18.41
CA GLY A 147 36.27 7.32 -19.01
C GLY A 147 35.91 7.82 -20.41
N ARG A 148 36.50 8.95 -20.82
CA ARG A 148 36.39 9.52 -22.18
C ARG A 148 37.08 8.64 -23.23
N SER A 149 36.72 7.36 -23.31
CA SER A 149 37.14 6.49 -24.40
C SER A 149 36.41 6.95 -25.66
N LEU A 150 37.16 7.66 -26.51
CA LEU A 150 36.74 8.29 -27.78
C LEU A 150 36.05 7.33 -28.77
N VAL A 151 36.04 6.02 -28.51
CA VAL A 151 35.48 5.01 -29.43
C VAL A 151 34.10 4.51 -29.00
N ARG A 152 33.65 4.75 -27.76
CA ARG A 152 32.33 4.30 -27.26
C ARG A 152 31.32 5.43 -27.05
N GLY A 153 31.78 6.68 -27.01
CA GLY A 153 30.96 7.86 -26.72
C GLY A 153 29.94 8.27 -27.79
N THR A 154 29.97 7.69 -28.99
CA THR A 154 29.06 8.06 -30.10
C THR A 154 27.84 7.15 -30.22
N LEU A 155 27.86 5.94 -29.65
CA LEU A 155 26.74 5.00 -29.76
C LEU A 155 25.65 5.25 -28.70
N ASP A 156 26.03 5.68 -27.50
CA ASP A 156 25.11 5.87 -26.37
C ASP A 156 24.17 7.08 -26.60
N TYR A 157 24.66 8.14 -27.27
CA TYR A 157 23.85 9.32 -27.60
C TYR A 157 22.72 9.00 -28.59
N LEU A 158 22.89 7.98 -29.44
CA LEU A 158 21.87 7.55 -30.40
C LEU A 158 20.70 6.79 -29.73
N GLN A 159 20.89 6.30 -28.50
CA GLN A 159 19.86 5.59 -27.72
C GLN A 159 19.19 6.46 -26.65
N GLY A 160 19.54 7.75 -26.55
CA GLY A 160 18.95 8.67 -25.56
C GLY A 160 19.40 8.42 -24.11
N LEU A 161 20.50 7.68 -23.93
CA LEU A 161 21.09 7.37 -22.63
C LEU A 161 22.50 7.96 -22.55
N LYS A 162 22.82 8.67 -21.46
CA LYS A 162 24.17 9.17 -21.20
C LYS A 162 24.79 8.40 -20.05
N MET A 163 25.79 7.58 -20.35
CA MET A 163 26.51 6.80 -19.36
C MET A 163 27.33 7.69 -18.40
N LEU A 164 27.13 7.52 -17.09
CA LEU A 164 27.90 8.24 -16.06
C LEU A 164 29.06 7.41 -15.54
N GLY A 165 28.83 6.11 -15.28
CA GLY A 165 29.82 5.25 -14.65
C GLY A 165 29.20 3.99 -14.08
N VAL A 166 30.05 3.18 -13.47
CA VAL A 166 29.65 1.96 -12.76
C VAL A 166 30.02 2.11 -11.30
N LYS A 167 29.03 2.00 -10.42
CA LYS A 167 29.20 1.95 -8.97
C LYS A 167 29.41 0.50 -8.55
N ARG A 168 30.60 0.16 -8.08
CA ARG A 168 30.91 -1.14 -7.50
C ARG A 168 30.84 -1.04 -5.98
N VAL A 169 30.02 -1.88 -5.37
CA VAL A 169 29.90 -1.98 -3.91
C VAL A 169 30.26 -3.40 -3.50
N GLU A 170 31.22 -3.52 -2.59
CA GLU A 170 31.63 -4.77 -1.96
C GLU A 170 31.12 -4.78 -0.52
N ARG A 171 30.24 -5.73 -0.21
CA ARG A 171 29.68 -5.96 1.13
C ARG A 171 30.23 -7.25 1.69
N VAL A 172 30.69 -7.23 2.92
CA VAL A 172 31.44 -8.32 3.54
C VAL A 172 30.87 -8.62 4.93
N LEU A 173 30.88 -9.89 5.33
CA LEU A 173 30.80 -10.30 6.74
C LEU A 173 32.23 -10.61 7.22
N PRO A 174 32.89 -9.70 7.96
CA PRO A 174 34.28 -9.86 8.35
C PRO A 174 34.47 -10.99 9.37
N THR A 175 35.64 -11.62 9.34
CA THR A 175 36.07 -12.50 10.44
C THR A 175 36.27 -11.69 11.72
N GLY A 176 35.90 -12.25 12.87
CA GLY A 176 35.99 -11.63 14.19
C GLY A 176 34.76 -10.80 14.58
N THR A 177 33.82 -10.57 13.66
CA THR A 177 32.57 -9.87 13.94
C THR A 177 31.72 -10.67 14.92
N ALA A 178 31.18 -10.00 15.95
CA ALA A 178 30.28 -10.62 16.90
C ALA A 178 28.87 -10.74 16.30
N LEU A 179 28.33 -11.95 16.27
CA LEU A 179 26.98 -12.23 15.77
C LEU A 179 26.19 -13.04 16.78
N THR A 180 24.88 -12.82 16.77
CA THR A 180 23.89 -13.67 17.42
C THR A 180 23.12 -14.45 16.36
N VAL A 181 23.05 -15.77 16.51
CA VAL A 181 22.34 -16.66 15.59
C VAL A 181 21.27 -17.44 16.34
N VAL A 182 20.08 -17.49 15.76
CA VAL A 182 18.93 -18.27 16.24
C VAL A 182 18.55 -19.26 15.17
N GLY A 183 18.57 -20.54 15.50
CA GLY A 183 18.33 -21.62 14.55
C GLY A 183 18.29 -23.00 15.21
N GLU A 184 18.03 -24.00 14.39
CA GLU A 184 18.03 -25.40 14.81
C GLU A 184 19.44 -25.94 14.86
N VAL A 185 19.79 -26.60 15.97
CA VAL A 185 21.11 -27.18 16.17
C VAL A 185 21.07 -28.68 15.92
N ILE A 186 22.03 -29.13 15.11
CA ILE A 186 22.19 -30.53 14.74
C ILE A 186 23.64 -30.93 15.01
N LYS A 187 23.81 -32.14 15.57
CA LYS A 187 25.10 -32.79 15.74
C LYS A 187 25.25 -33.83 14.64
N ASP A 188 26.33 -33.72 13.87
CA ASP A 188 26.65 -34.69 12.82
C ASP A 188 27.21 -35.98 13.41
N ASP A 189 27.27 -37.05 12.62
CA ASP A 189 27.82 -38.35 13.01
C ASP A 189 29.29 -38.26 13.46
N VAL A 190 30.02 -37.25 12.97
CA VAL A 190 31.41 -36.93 13.32
C VAL A 190 31.52 -36.19 14.66
N GLY A 191 30.40 -35.75 15.25
CA GLY A 191 30.34 -34.98 16.48
C GLY A 191 30.44 -33.47 16.30
N THR A 192 30.55 -32.98 15.04
CA THR A 192 30.52 -31.55 14.72
C THR A 192 29.13 -30.98 14.94
N ILE A 193 29.05 -29.83 15.59
CA ILE A 193 27.79 -29.13 15.85
C ILE A 193 27.60 -28.06 14.78
N ARG A 194 26.43 -28.05 14.14
CA ARG A 194 26.01 -27.04 13.16
C ARG A 194 24.66 -26.46 13.51
N ILE A 195 24.46 -25.19 13.16
CA ILE A 195 23.20 -24.48 13.26
C ILE A 195 22.68 -24.18 11.85
N GLN A 196 21.42 -24.51 11.61
CA GLN A 196 20.78 -24.37 10.31
C GLN A 196 19.37 -23.78 10.44
N GLN A 197 18.80 -23.43 9.29
CA GLN A 197 17.42 -22.98 9.21
C GLN A 197 16.46 -24.10 9.69
N PRO A 198 15.61 -23.85 10.71
CA PRO A 198 14.63 -24.82 11.16
C PRO A 198 13.55 -25.06 10.10
N TYR A 199 12.99 -26.29 10.06
CA TYR A 199 11.84 -26.60 9.20
C TYR A 199 10.61 -25.74 9.54
N LYS A 200 10.42 -25.45 10.83
CA LYS A 200 9.38 -24.54 11.34
C LYS A 200 9.98 -23.65 12.41
N GLY A 201 9.94 -22.34 12.18
CA GLY A 201 10.40 -21.36 13.14
C GLY A 201 11.25 -20.28 12.48
N PRO A 202 11.57 -19.22 13.24
CA PRO A 202 12.38 -18.15 12.72
C PRO A 202 13.87 -18.54 12.66
N PHE A 203 14.54 -18.12 11.60
CA PHE A 203 15.99 -18.17 11.47
C PHE A 203 16.54 -16.75 11.44
N TYR A 204 17.33 -16.39 12.45
CA TYR A 204 17.91 -15.05 12.57
C TYR A 204 19.42 -15.13 12.65
N VAL A 205 20.09 -14.22 11.94
CA VAL A 205 21.51 -13.97 12.08
C VAL A 205 21.64 -12.45 12.17
N SER A 206 22.11 -11.91 13.29
CA SER A 206 22.16 -10.46 13.47
C SER A 206 23.38 -10.00 14.28
N HIS A 207 23.80 -8.76 14.05
CA HIS A 207 24.80 -8.07 14.86
C HIS A 207 24.25 -7.59 16.22
N LYS A 208 22.92 -7.64 16.40
CA LYS A 208 22.23 -7.22 17.63
C LYS A 208 22.04 -8.40 18.56
N THR A 209 22.06 -8.13 19.86
CA THR A 209 21.75 -9.15 20.87
C THR A 209 20.29 -9.58 20.79
N ILE A 210 19.99 -10.80 21.27
CA ILE A 210 18.61 -11.32 21.29
C ILE A 210 17.65 -10.40 22.08
N ASP A 211 18.10 -9.81 23.18
CA ASP A 211 17.27 -8.90 23.97
C ASP A 211 16.92 -7.62 23.18
N GLN A 212 17.87 -7.09 22.41
CA GLN A 212 17.61 -5.96 21.52
C GLN A 212 16.63 -6.34 20.39
N LEU A 213 16.74 -7.55 19.86
CA LEU A 213 15.83 -8.05 18.82
C LEU A 213 14.41 -8.20 19.36
N ILE A 214 14.24 -8.84 20.52
CA ILE A 214 12.94 -9.00 21.21
C ILE A 214 12.35 -7.63 21.55
N ALA A 215 13.16 -6.71 22.10
CA ALA A 215 12.70 -5.37 22.44
C ALA A 215 12.23 -4.59 21.21
N ASN A 216 12.94 -4.72 20.08
CA ASN A 216 12.58 -4.07 18.83
C ASN A 216 11.26 -4.64 18.28
N LEU A 217 11.13 -5.96 18.18
CA LEU A 217 9.89 -6.61 17.74
C LEU A 217 8.71 -6.26 18.64
N GLY A 218 8.92 -6.18 19.97
CA GLY A 218 7.90 -5.73 20.91
C GLY A 218 7.50 -4.26 20.77
N LYS A 219 8.42 -3.36 20.35
CA LYS A 219 8.08 -1.97 20.00
C LYS A 219 7.24 -1.91 18.73
N TRP A 220 7.62 -2.63 17.69
CA TRP A 220 6.86 -2.71 16.43
C TRP A 220 5.48 -3.31 16.64
N ALA A 221 5.36 -4.41 17.39
CA ALA A 221 4.08 -5.02 17.72
C ALA A 221 3.13 -4.04 18.44
N ARG A 222 3.64 -3.26 19.41
CA ARG A 222 2.86 -2.21 20.08
C ARG A 222 2.48 -1.08 19.12
N TRP A 223 3.42 -0.61 18.30
CA TRP A 223 3.15 0.42 17.29
C TRP A 223 2.05 -0.01 16.34
N TYR A 224 2.14 -1.21 15.75
CA TYR A 224 1.15 -1.75 14.84
C TYR A 224 -0.23 -1.91 15.51
N LYS A 225 -0.26 -2.32 16.79
CA LYS A 225 -1.52 -2.38 17.56
C LYS A 225 -2.17 -1.00 17.69
N TYR A 226 -1.41 0.04 18.04
CA TYR A 226 -1.95 1.40 18.15
C TYR A 226 -2.34 2.00 16.79
N ALA A 227 -1.54 1.76 15.75
CA ALA A 227 -1.84 2.21 14.40
C ALA A 227 -3.11 1.55 13.86
N SER A 228 -3.28 0.25 14.06
CA SER A 228 -4.51 -0.48 13.72
C SER A 228 -5.71 0.10 14.45
N LEU A 229 -5.63 0.32 15.77
CA LEU A 229 -6.70 0.94 16.54
C LEU A 229 -7.06 2.34 16.01
N GLY A 230 -6.06 3.19 15.75
CA GLY A 230 -6.29 4.53 15.19
C GLY A 230 -7.02 4.50 13.85
N LEU A 231 -6.61 3.62 12.94
CA LEU A 231 -7.27 3.45 11.64
C LEU A 231 -8.68 2.87 11.77
N THR A 232 -8.94 1.97 12.73
CA THR A 232 -10.33 1.50 12.96
C THR A 232 -11.24 2.66 13.36
N VAL A 233 -10.83 3.48 14.33
CA VAL A 233 -11.62 4.62 14.81
C VAL A 233 -11.86 5.61 13.68
N PHE A 234 -10.83 5.92 12.91
CA PHE A 234 -10.93 6.83 11.77
C PHE A 234 -11.82 6.26 10.64
N GLY A 235 -11.68 4.97 10.32
CA GLY A 235 -12.53 4.28 9.34
C GLY A 235 -14.00 4.31 9.75
N PHE A 236 -14.32 3.97 11.01
CA PHE A 236 -15.68 4.06 11.54
C PHE A 236 -16.23 5.48 11.49
N TYR A 237 -15.41 6.50 11.80
CA TYR A 237 -15.82 7.90 11.69
C TYR A 237 -16.22 8.29 10.27
N LEU A 238 -15.44 7.90 9.25
CA LEU A 238 -15.76 8.19 7.85
C LEU A 238 -17.04 7.50 7.39
N ILE A 239 -17.24 6.24 7.78
CA ILE A 239 -18.46 5.48 7.46
C ILE A 239 -19.67 6.12 8.14
N ALA A 240 -19.55 6.46 9.44
CA ALA A 240 -20.62 7.11 10.19
C ALA A 240 -20.98 8.48 9.63
N LYS A 241 -19.99 9.29 9.24
CA LYS A 241 -20.20 10.60 8.59
C LYS A 241 -20.99 10.44 7.28
N HIS A 242 -20.59 9.49 6.44
CA HIS A 242 -21.26 9.23 5.17
C HIS A 242 -22.68 8.70 5.37
N ALA A 243 -22.87 7.78 6.32
CA ALA A 243 -24.18 7.27 6.69
C ALA A 243 -25.10 8.35 7.27
N PHE A 244 -24.56 9.26 8.07
CA PHE A 244 -25.30 10.40 8.63
C PHE A 244 -25.76 11.37 7.54
N GLN A 245 -24.88 11.74 6.60
CA GLN A 245 -25.25 12.58 5.45
C GLN A 245 -26.34 11.92 4.61
N TYR A 246 -26.16 10.64 4.28
CA TYR A 246 -27.15 9.87 3.53
C TYR A 246 -28.51 9.76 4.26
N PHE A 247 -28.48 9.51 5.58
CA PHE A 247 -29.70 9.41 6.38
C PHE A 247 -30.42 10.75 6.49
N MET A 248 -29.67 11.85 6.69
CA MET A 248 -30.22 13.21 6.77
C MET A 248 -30.86 13.62 5.44
N GLU A 249 -30.22 13.34 4.30
CA GLU A 249 -30.79 13.57 2.97
C GLU A 249 -32.09 12.77 2.77
N ARG A 250 -32.07 11.48 3.12
CA ARG A 250 -33.24 10.60 2.99
C ARG A 250 -34.40 11.04 3.89
N LYS A 251 -34.10 11.48 5.12
CA LYS A 251 -35.09 12.03 6.05
C LYS A 251 -35.72 13.31 5.49
N ARG A 252 -34.91 14.22 4.93
CA ARG A 252 -35.41 15.45 4.27
C ARG A 252 -36.36 15.14 3.11
N HIS A 253 -36.03 14.17 2.26
CA HIS A 253 -36.91 13.72 1.18
C HIS A 253 -38.20 13.06 1.70
N SER A 254 -38.13 12.29 2.79
CA SER A 254 -39.29 11.67 3.40
C SER A 254 -40.26 12.72 3.98
N GLU A 255 -39.73 13.74 4.65
CA GLU A 255 -40.52 14.85 5.20
C GLU A 255 -41.20 15.66 4.09
N LEU A 256 -40.49 15.93 2.99
CA LEU A 256 -41.07 16.62 1.83
C LEU A 256 -42.19 15.80 1.18
N ARG A 257 -41.99 14.49 0.96
CA ARG A 257 -43.03 13.60 0.42
C ARG A 257 -44.28 13.57 1.30
N LYS A 258 -44.10 13.50 2.63
CA LYS A 258 -45.22 13.51 3.57
C LYS A 258 -46.02 14.81 3.47
N ARG A 259 -45.34 15.97 3.41
CA ARG A 259 -46.00 17.27 3.21
C ARG A 259 -46.77 17.36 1.88
N VAL A 260 -46.22 16.82 0.80
CA VAL A 260 -46.90 16.78 -0.51
C VAL A 260 -48.14 15.88 -0.47
N LEU A 261 -48.07 14.71 0.17
CA LEU A 261 -49.21 13.80 0.31
C LEU A 261 -50.31 14.40 1.20
N ASP A 262 -49.95 15.02 2.33
CA ASP A 262 -50.90 15.70 3.20
C ASP A 262 -51.58 16.89 2.50
N ALA A 263 -50.86 17.62 1.64
CA ALA A 263 -51.41 18.68 0.82
C ALA A 263 -52.33 18.15 -0.30
N ALA A 264 -52.02 17.00 -0.89
CA ALA A 264 -52.87 16.34 -1.88
C ALA A 264 -54.18 15.81 -1.25
N ALA A 265 -54.12 15.26 -0.04
CA ALA A 265 -55.27 14.73 0.69
C ALA A 265 -56.27 15.82 1.13
N LYS A 266 -55.83 17.08 1.25
CA LYS A 266 -56.68 18.23 1.65
C LYS A 266 -57.40 18.90 0.48
N ARG A 267 -57.30 18.41 -0.76
CA ARG A 267 -58.11 18.95 -1.88
C ARG A 267 -59.56 18.45 -1.73
N PRO A 268 -60.55 19.31 -1.40
CA PRO A 268 -61.93 18.89 -1.41
C PRO A 268 -62.38 18.77 -2.87
N GLY A 269 -62.89 17.59 -3.24
CA GLY A 269 -63.58 17.39 -4.51
C GLY A 269 -64.79 18.32 -4.58
N ARG A 270 -64.87 19.11 -5.64
CA ARG A 270 -66.02 19.96 -5.95
C ARG A 270 -66.50 19.57 -7.34
N ASP A 271 -67.36 18.56 -7.37
CA ASP A 271 -68.10 18.11 -8.55
C ASP A 271 -69.52 18.72 -8.52
N ASN A 272 -70.01 19.15 -9.70
CA ASN A 272 -71.39 19.52 -10.11
C ASN A 272 -72.00 20.82 -9.53
N GLU A 273 -72.79 21.68 -10.21
CA GLU A 273 -73.44 21.73 -11.54
C GLU A 273 -73.94 23.18 -11.81
N ASP A 274 -73.99 23.58 -13.09
CA ASP A 274 -74.89 24.51 -13.83
C ASP A 274 -75.41 25.88 -13.32
N GLY A 275 -75.37 26.88 -14.23
CA GLY A 275 -76.52 27.78 -14.46
C GLY A 275 -76.33 29.31 -14.55
N ASN A 276 -76.27 29.80 -15.80
CA ASN A 276 -76.78 31.10 -16.30
C ASN A 276 -75.92 32.39 -16.26
N ALA A 277 -76.02 33.14 -17.36
CA ALA A 277 -75.25 34.31 -17.79
C ALA A 277 -75.79 35.65 -17.24
N GLU A 278 -74.89 36.63 -17.05
CA GLU A 278 -74.83 37.88 -17.85
C GLU A 278 -73.84 38.92 -17.27
N ASN A 279 -72.92 39.34 -18.15
CA ASN A 279 -72.26 40.64 -18.30
C ASN A 279 -71.13 41.15 -17.36
N ALA A 280 -69.98 41.30 -18.02
CA ALA A 280 -68.99 42.38 -17.91
C ALA A 280 -68.11 42.46 -16.64
N SER A 281 -67.01 41.72 -16.65
CA SER A 281 -65.65 42.28 -16.75
C SER A 281 -64.59 41.23 -16.42
N ASP A 282 -63.51 41.32 -17.18
CA ASP A 282 -62.15 40.93 -16.80
C ASP A 282 -61.71 39.44 -16.80
N SER A 283 -60.54 39.28 -17.40
CA SER A 283 -59.53 38.22 -17.23
C SER A 283 -59.95 36.74 -17.25
N THR A 284 -59.70 36.12 -18.42
CA THR A 284 -59.00 34.81 -18.54
C THR A 284 -59.46 33.66 -17.64
N ARG A 285 -60.47 32.97 -18.16
CA ARG A 285 -60.68 31.52 -18.14
C ARG A 285 -59.46 30.71 -17.65
N LYS A 286 -59.65 30.02 -16.53
CA LYS A 286 -59.33 28.59 -16.39
C LYS A 286 -57.90 28.19 -16.77
N ASP A 287 -56.91 28.62 -15.99
CA ASP A 287 -55.61 27.94 -15.97
C ASP A 287 -55.43 27.19 -14.66
N CYS A 288 -55.38 25.87 -14.80
CA CYS A 288 -54.81 24.95 -13.85
C CYS A 288 -53.45 25.52 -13.40
N LEU A 289 -53.27 25.73 -12.09
CA LEU A 289 -51.98 26.02 -11.46
C LEU A 289 -51.00 24.84 -11.68
N MET A 290 -50.52 24.68 -12.91
CA MET A 290 -49.28 24.00 -13.22
C MET A 290 -48.18 25.03 -12.93
N PRO A 291 -47.19 24.73 -12.07
CA PRO A 291 -46.07 25.62 -11.84
C PRO A 291 -45.41 26.02 -13.17
N ASP A 292 -44.84 27.22 -13.27
CA ASP A 292 -44.04 27.69 -14.41
C ASP A 292 -42.73 26.87 -14.61
N LEU A 293 -42.70 25.60 -14.21
CA LEU A 293 -41.56 24.71 -14.21
C LEU A 293 -41.47 23.88 -15.49
N CYS A 294 -40.24 23.55 -15.86
CA CYS A 294 -39.93 22.65 -16.95
C CYS A 294 -40.55 21.27 -16.71
N VAL A 295 -41.30 20.76 -17.68
CA VAL A 295 -42.00 19.46 -17.60
C VAL A 295 -41.06 18.24 -17.55
N ILE A 296 -39.75 18.44 -17.74
CA ILE A 296 -38.75 17.37 -17.75
C ILE A 296 -38.03 17.29 -16.41
N CYS A 297 -37.37 18.38 -15.99
CA CYS A 297 -36.63 18.36 -14.73
C CYS A 297 -37.50 18.67 -13.51
N LEU A 298 -38.61 19.39 -13.70
CA LEU A 298 -39.46 19.92 -12.61
C LEU A 298 -38.68 20.74 -11.57
N GLU A 299 -37.49 21.22 -11.91
CA GLU A 299 -36.56 21.93 -11.03
C GLU A 299 -36.38 23.40 -11.42
N GLN A 300 -36.41 23.71 -12.72
CA GLN A 300 -36.17 25.06 -13.27
C GLN A 300 -37.39 25.57 -14.03
N GLU A 301 -37.59 26.88 -14.05
CA GLU A 301 -38.68 27.49 -14.82
C GLU A 301 -38.52 27.27 -16.33
N TYR A 302 -39.64 27.12 -17.04
CA TYR A 302 -39.60 27.00 -18.49
C TYR A 302 -39.19 28.35 -19.10
N ASN A 303 -38.20 28.33 -19.99
CA ASN A 303 -37.66 29.56 -20.59
C ASN A 303 -37.22 29.35 -22.05
N SER A 304 -37.75 28.32 -22.70
CA SER A 304 -37.47 27.99 -24.10
C SER A 304 -38.76 27.75 -24.88
N VAL A 305 -38.79 28.24 -26.13
CA VAL A 305 -39.86 28.06 -27.12
C VAL A 305 -39.36 27.14 -28.22
N PHE A 306 -40.19 26.19 -28.64
CA PHE A 306 -39.90 25.29 -29.76
C PHE A 306 -40.51 25.77 -31.08
N VAL A 307 -39.70 25.98 -32.11
CA VAL A 307 -40.13 26.38 -33.47
C VAL A 307 -40.21 25.16 -34.38
N PRO A 308 -41.27 25.00 -35.21
CA PRO A 308 -42.36 25.96 -35.48
C PRO A 308 -43.61 25.78 -34.58
N CYS A 309 -43.61 24.87 -33.60
CA CYS A 309 -44.83 24.55 -32.84
C CYS A 309 -45.26 25.59 -31.79
N GLY A 310 -44.37 26.49 -31.37
CA GLY A 310 -44.66 27.55 -30.40
C GLY A 310 -44.77 27.12 -28.93
N HIS A 311 -44.64 25.83 -28.60
CA HIS A 311 -44.81 25.37 -27.22
C HIS A 311 -43.65 25.77 -26.30
N MET A 312 -44.01 26.28 -25.12
CA MET A 312 -43.11 26.65 -24.03
C MET A 312 -43.34 25.72 -22.84
N CYS A 313 -42.48 24.72 -22.68
CA CYS A 313 -42.65 23.72 -21.60
C CYS A 313 -41.33 23.25 -20.98
N CYS A 314 -40.18 23.71 -21.48
CA CYS A 314 -38.87 23.24 -21.04
C CYS A 314 -37.93 24.39 -20.64
N CYS A 315 -37.00 24.12 -19.72
CA CYS A 315 -35.87 24.99 -19.48
C CYS A 315 -34.80 24.79 -20.58
N THR A 316 -33.87 25.75 -20.70
CA THR A 316 -32.84 25.73 -21.74
C THR A 316 -32.00 24.45 -21.70
N LEU A 317 -31.65 23.95 -20.51
CA LEU A 317 -30.83 22.73 -20.36
C LEU A 317 -31.56 21.48 -20.87
N CYS A 318 -32.83 21.30 -20.51
CA CYS A 318 -33.62 20.15 -20.96
C CYS A 318 -33.95 20.24 -22.45
N SER A 319 -34.11 21.46 -22.99
CA SER A 319 -34.45 21.66 -24.41
C SER A 319 -33.35 21.19 -25.38
N LEU A 320 -32.09 21.22 -24.97
CA LEU A 320 -30.94 20.82 -25.81
C LEU A 320 -30.90 19.31 -26.11
N HIS A 321 -31.57 18.50 -25.30
CA HIS A 321 -31.59 17.05 -25.44
C HIS A 321 -32.84 16.53 -26.17
N LEU A 322 -33.69 17.42 -26.68
CA LEU A 322 -34.94 17.07 -27.35
C LEU A 322 -34.87 17.27 -28.86
N THR A 323 -35.36 16.26 -29.60
CA THR A 323 -35.54 16.34 -31.05
C THR A 323 -36.99 16.64 -31.45
N ASN A 324 -37.95 16.33 -30.56
CA ASN A 324 -39.39 16.52 -30.76
C ASN A 324 -40.02 17.23 -29.55
N CYS A 325 -41.04 18.03 -29.79
CA CYS A 325 -41.78 18.73 -28.73
C CYS A 325 -42.50 17.71 -27.81
N PRO A 326 -42.32 17.78 -26.48
CA PRO A 326 -42.99 16.86 -25.53
C PRO A 326 -44.52 16.95 -25.55
N LEU A 327 -45.08 18.11 -25.93
CA LEU A 327 -46.53 18.34 -25.93
C LEU A 327 -47.19 17.88 -27.23
N CYS A 328 -46.70 18.34 -28.39
CA CYS A 328 -47.34 18.07 -29.68
C CYS A 328 -46.58 17.08 -30.56
N ARG A 329 -45.43 16.57 -30.11
CA ARG A 329 -44.57 15.59 -30.82
C ARG A 329 -44.04 16.06 -32.17
N ARG A 330 -44.23 17.33 -32.53
CA ARG A 330 -43.66 17.92 -33.75
C ARG A 330 -42.14 18.04 -33.62
N ARG A 331 -41.42 17.79 -34.72
CA ARG A 331 -39.96 17.97 -34.79
C ARG A 331 -39.59 19.42 -34.48
N ILE A 332 -38.55 19.58 -33.67
CA ILE A 332 -38.02 20.89 -33.27
C ILE A 332 -36.94 21.29 -34.28
N ASP A 333 -37.17 22.38 -34.99
CA ASP A 333 -36.19 22.91 -35.94
C ASP A 333 -35.28 23.95 -35.28
N GLN A 334 -35.82 24.71 -34.33
CA GLN A 334 -35.06 25.69 -33.56
C GLN A 334 -35.61 25.82 -32.13
N VAL A 335 -34.70 26.06 -31.17
CA VAL A 335 -35.02 26.40 -29.78
C VAL A 335 -34.66 27.86 -29.54
N VAL A 336 -35.63 28.67 -29.10
CA VAL A 336 -35.42 30.10 -28.80
C VAL A 336 -35.59 30.31 -27.30
N LYS A 337 -34.59 30.93 -26.67
CA LYS A 337 -34.66 31.30 -25.24
C LYS A 337 -35.50 32.57 -25.07
N THR A 338 -36.46 32.54 -24.16
CA THR A 338 -37.29 33.70 -23.81
C THR A 338 -36.87 34.31 -22.49
N PHE A 339 -36.85 35.64 -22.44
CA PHE A 339 -36.64 36.40 -21.22
C PHE A 339 -37.98 37.02 -20.83
N ARG A 340 -38.52 36.63 -19.67
CA ARG A 340 -39.65 37.32 -19.04
C ARG A 340 -39.07 38.44 -18.18
N HIS A 341 -39.71 39.60 -18.19
CA HIS A 341 -39.23 40.82 -17.54
C HIS A 341 -39.78 40.97 -16.12
#